data_AF-A0A6F8XMP7-F1
#
_entry.id   AF-A0A6F8XMP7-F1
#
_cell.length_a   1.000
_cell.length_b   1.000
_cell.length_c   1.000
_cell.angle_alpha   90.00
_cell.angle_beta   90.00
_cell.angle_gamma   90.00
#
_symmetry.space_group_name_H-M   'P 1'
#
loop_
_entity.id
_entity.type
_entity.pdbx_description
1 polymer ?
#
loop_
_entity_poly.entity_id
_entity_poly.type
_entity_poly.pdbx_seq_one_letter_code
_entity_poly.pdbx_strand_id
1 'polypeptide(L)'
;MSARWVAGSVRAQALARRRLDTERVHTLAASPSAAEAVRSLAASQYGDRMHTDHDVAAVERAVAEALLWNLRVLAGWLPREGAEALRALAGWFEIANVDEHLRALAGEPADPPFRLGHLATAWPQLAAATSPSQLRAALKVSPWHDPGGADPCDIQVGMRLAWAERVASRAPAAAGWARAAAALLVAREGPASGGRLAADATARVVRLLGPAAARAGSLPELATAVPSRVRWVLDGLDRPADLWAAEVRWWRRIAAEGAAMLGRGGFGPEQAVGAAALLAADARLVRAALEAAARGGTREAFDAVA
;
A
#
# COMPACT_ATOMS: atom_id res chain seq x y z
N MET A 1 23.62 19.08 5.99
CA MET A 1 23.90 17.65 5.74
C MET A 1 24.05 16.95 7.08
N SER A 2 23.26 15.92 7.37
CA SER A 2 23.40 15.17 8.62
C SER A 2 24.08 13.83 8.31
N ALA A 3 25.26 13.60 8.90
CA ALA A 3 26.00 12.34 8.76
C ALA A 3 25.13 11.10 9.12
N ARG A 4 24.09 11.30 9.93
CA ARG A 4 23.17 10.25 10.38
C ARG A 4 22.30 9.68 9.24
N TRP A 5 22.16 10.39 8.12
CA TRP A 5 21.36 9.92 6.97
C TRP A 5 22.17 9.20 5.91
N VAL A 6 23.50 9.37 5.87
CA VAL A 6 24.35 8.87 4.78
C VAL A 6 24.20 7.35 4.60
N ALA A 7 24.35 6.58 5.68
CA ALA A 7 24.24 5.12 5.62
C ALA A 7 22.84 4.67 5.16
N GLY A 8 21.80 5.31 5.69
CA GLY A 8 20.41 5.04 5.32
C GLY A 8 20.12 5.34 3.85
N SER A 9 20.61 6.46 3.33
CA SER A 9 20.46 6.87 1.93
C SER A 9 21.19 5.95 0.96
N VAL A 10 22.43 5.55 1.28
CA VAL A 10 23.18 4.56 0.49
C VAL A 10 22.44 3.23 0.48
N ARG A 11 21.91 2.80 1.63
CA ARG A 11 21.11 1.57 1.72
C ARG A 11 19.81 1.69 0.91
N ALA A 12 19.12 2.82 0.95
CA ALA A 12 17.92 3.10 0.17
C ALA A 12 18.19 2.94 -1.33
N GLN A 13 19.28 3.55 -1.83
CA GLN A 13 19.69 3.41 -3.23
C GLN A 13 20.05 1.96 -3.59
N ALA A 14 20.80 1.27 -2.74
CA ALA A 14 21.20 -0.11 -2.98
C ALA A 14 19.98 -1.05 -3.07
N LEU A 15 18.98 -0.87 -2.20
CA LEU A 15 17.74 -1.64 -2.25
C LEU A 15 16.92 -1.31 -3.51
N ALA A 16 16.77 -0.03 -3.84
CA ALA A 16 16.00 0.39 -5.02
C ALA A 16 16.60 -0.09 -6.35
N ARG A 17 17.92 -0.31 -6.40
CA ARG A 17 18.64 -0.86 -7.58
C ARG A 17 18.48 -2.37 -7.76
N ARG A 18 18.03 -3.11 -6.74
CA ARG A 18 17.84 -4.58 -6.82
C ARG A 18 16.50 -4.98 -7.42
N ARG A 19 15.57 -4.03 -7.54
CA ARG A 19 14.25 -4.19 -8.19
C ARG A 19 14.37 -4.85 -9.55
N LEU A 20 13.30 -5.55 -9.97
CA LEU A 20 13.29 -6.08 -11.32
C LEU A 20 13.27 -4.91 -12.30
N ASP A 21 14.09 -5.01 -13.34
CA ASP A 21 14.00 -4.11 -14.47
C ASP A 21 12.72 -4.38 -15.28
N THR A 22 12.34 -3.42 -16.10
CA THR A 22 11.13 -3.48 -16.92
C THR A 22 11.10 -4.73 -17.80
N GLU A 23 12.22 -5.08 -18.43
CA GLU A 23 12.32 -6.25 -19.29
C GLU A 23 11.98 -7.54 -18.54
N ARG A 24 12.58 -7.76 -17.36
CA ARG A 24 12.33 -8.93 -16.52
C ARG A 24 10.87 -9.02 -16.07
N VAL A 25 10.23 -7.91 -15.73
CA VAL A 25 8.80 -7.93 -15.35
C VAL A 25 7.94 -8.28 -16.56
N HIS A 26 8.23 -7.76 -17.76
CA HIS A 26 7.51 -8.17 -18.98
C HIS A 26 7.76 -9.63 -19.34
N THR A 27 8.98 -10.15 -19.18
CA THR A 27 9.27 -11.59 -19.36
C THR A 27 8.49 -12.44 -18.37
N LEU A 28 8.41 -12.00 -17.11
CA LEU A 28 7.61 -12.67 -16.08
C LEU A 28 6.13 -12.70 -16.48
N ALA A 29 5.56 -11.57 -16.89
CA ALA A 29 4.16 -11.46 -17.29
C ALA A 29 3.83 -12.28 -18.55
N ALA A 30 4.78 -12.39 -19.48
CA ALA A 30 4.64 -13.17 -20.70
C ALA A 30 4.93 -14.67 -20.51
N SER A 31 5.20 -15.12 -19.29
CA SER A 31 5.44 -16.54 -19.02
C SER A 31 4.18 -17.35 -19.34
N PRO A 32 4.30 -18.51 -20.02
CA PRO A 32 3.16 -19.30 -20.48
C PRO A 32 2.42 -20.00 -19.33
N SER A 33 3.00 -20.03 -18.14
CA SER A 33 2.35 -20.54 -16.93
C SER A 33 2.86 -19.84 -15.67
N ALA A 34 2.04 -19.88 -14.62
CA ALA A 34 2.44 -19.46 -13.28
C ALA A 34 3.71 -20.19 -12.80
N ALA A 35 3.82 -21.50 -13.03
CA ALA A 35 4.97 -22.28 -12.59
C ALA A 35 6.30 -21.82 -13.23
N GLU A 36 6.28 -21.43 -14.52
CA GLU A 36 7.44 -20.83 -15.18
C GLU A 36 7.77 -19.44 -14.63
N ALA A 37 6.75 -18.63 -14.39
CA ALA A 37 6.93 -17.31 -13.79
C ALA A 37 7.58 -17.43 -12.40
N VAL A 38 7.10 -18.36 -11.56
CA VAL A 38 7.65 -18.62 -10.22
C VAL A 38 9.11 -19.07 -10.29
N ARG A 39 9.47 -19.95 -11.22
CA ARG A 39 10.88 -20.36 -11.42
C ARG A 39 11.78 -19.19 -11.80
N SER A 40 11.33 -18.33 -12.73
CA SER A 40 12.05 -17.12 -13.12
C SER A 40 12.24 -16.16 -11.93
N LEU A 41 11.20 -15.98 -11.13
CA LEU A 41 11.21 -15.10 -9.97
C LEU A 41 12.10 -15.66 -8.85
N ALA A 42 12.15 -16.98 -8.66
CA ALA A 42 13.04 -17.64 -7.70
C ALA A 42 14.53 -17.43 -8.04
N ALA A 43 14.88 -17.19 -9.31
CA ALA A 43 16.23 -16.84 -9.73
C ALA A 43 16.58 -15.35 -9.56
N SER A 44 15.70 -14.55 -8.95
CA SER A 44 15.87 -13.11 -8.75
C SER A 44 16.16 -12.75 -7.29
N GLN A 45 16.13 -11.44 -6.96
CA GLN A 45 16.25 -10.94 -5.58
C GLN A 45 15.20 -11.49 -4.61
N TYR A 46 14.13 -12.12 -5.11
CA TYR A 46 13.08 -12.71 -4.29
C TYR A 46 13.35 -14.18 -3.90
N GLY A 47 14.39 -14.81 -4.46
CA GLY A 47 14.66 -16.25 -4.36
C GLY A 47 14.73 -16.83 -2.94
N ASP A 48 15.33 -16.10 -2.00
CA ASP A 48 15.48 -16.55 -0.60
C ASP A 48 14.15 -16.82 0.12
N ARG A 49 13.02 -16.35 -0.43
CA ARG A 49 11.67 -16.51 0.12
C ARG A 49 10.75 -17.33 -0.76
N MET A 50 11.25 -17.88 -1.86
CA MET A 50 10.45 -18.61 -2.84
C MET A 50 10.78 -20.09 -2.78
N HIS A 51 9.73 -20.90 -2.76
CA HIS A 51 9.82 -22.33 -2.99
C HIS A 51 9.07 -22.65 -4.29
N THR A 52 9.62 -23.56 -5.09
CA THR A 52 9.07 -23.92 -6.41
C THR A 52 7.71 -24.59 -6.35
N ASP A 53 7.31 -25.07 -5.17
CA ASP A 53 6.04 -25.74 -4.91
C ASP A 53 4.94 -24.76 -4.48
N HIS A 54 5.25 -23.46 -4.38
CA HIS A 54 4.27 -22.43 -4.04
C HIS A 54 3.26 -22.22 -5.17
N ASP A 55 1.99 -22.10 -4.80
CA ASP A 55 0.96 -21.54 -5.67
C ASP A 55 1.13 -20.01 -5.83
N VAL A 56 0.34 -19.42 -6.72
CA VAL A 56 0.43 -17.97 -7.01
C VAL A 56 0.18 -17.13 -5.75
N ALA A 57 -0.79 -17.49 -4.92
CA ALA A 57 -1.11 -16.75 -3.70
C ALA A 57 0.06 -16.76 -2.70
N ALA A 58 0.68 -17.92 -2.49
CA ALA A 58 1.86 -18.07 -1.66
C ALA A 58 3.06 -17.27 -2.21
N VAL A 59 3.25 -17.21 -3.53
CA VAL A 59 4.30 -16.39 -4.15
C VAL A 59 4.01 -14.89 -4.02
N GLU A 60 2.78 -14.45 -4.24
CA GLU A 60 2.41 -13.04 -4.02
C GLU A 60 2.63 -12.62 -2.57
N ARG A 61 2.31 -13.50 -1.63
CA ARG A 61 2.58 -13.30 -0.21
C ARG A 61 4.09 -13.22 0.06
N ALA A 62 4.89 -14.11 -0.51
CA ALA A 62 6.35 -14.07 -0.38
C ALA A 62 6.97 -12.76 -0.91
N VAL A 63 6.43 -12.22 -2.01
CA VAL A 63 6.81 -10.90 -2.56
C VAL A 63 6.48 -9.78 -1.56
N ALA A 64 5.29 -9.82 -0.94
CA ALA A 64 4.92 -8.87 0.09
C ALA A 64 5.81 -8.99 1.35
N GLU A 65 6.19 -10.20 1.76
CA GLU A 65 7.13 -10.43 2.86
C GLU A 65 8.55 -9.94 2.54
N ALA A 66 9.00 -10.08 1.29
CA ALA A 66 10.27 -9.53 0.82
C ALA A 66 10.27 -7.99 0.87
N LEU A 67 9.19 -7.35 0.44
CA LEU A 67 9.00 -5.91 0.60
C LEU A 67 9.08 -5.50 2.08
N LEU A 68 8.31 -6.15 2.95
CA LEU A 68 8.31 -5.84 4.39
C LEU A 68 9.71 -6.01 5.01
N TRP A 69 10.43 -7.07 4.64
CA TRP A 69 11.81 -7.27 5.06
C TRP A 69 12.71 -6.11 4.63
N ASN A 70 12.64 -5.68 3.38
CA ASN A 70 13.43 -4.56 2.86
C ASN A 70 13.11 -3.26 3.60
N LEU A 71 11.84 -3.01 3.93
CA LEU A 71 11.44 -1.86 4.74
C LEU A 71 12.01 -1.94 6.16
N ARG A 72 11.96 -3.11 6.81
CA ARG A 72 12.53 -3.33 8.15
C ARG A 72 14.03 -3.12 8.18
N VAL A 73 14.73 -3.65 7.18
CA VAL A 73 16.16 -3.46 7.01
C VAL A 73 16.43 -1.98 6.86
N LEU A 74 15.80 -1.31 5.89
CA LEU A 74 16.03 0.11 5.63
C LEU A 74 15.82 0.96 6.89
N ALA A 75 14.70 0.76 7.60
CA ALA A 75 14.41 1.48 8.83
C ALA A 75 15.45 1.29 9.94
N GLY A 76 16.13 0.13 10.00
CA GLY A 76 17.24 -0.10 10.93
C GLY A 76 18.49 0.75 10.65
N TRP A 77 18.61 1.32 9.45
CA TRP A 77 19.71 2.22 9.05
C TRP A 77 19.33 3.71 9.10
N LEU A 78 18.08 4.03 9.44
CA LEU A 78 17.60 5.41 9.45
C LEU A 78 17.62 6.03 10.85
N PRO A 79 17.79 7.36 10.94
CA PRO A 79 17.41 8.11 12.13
C PRO A 79 15.94 7.92 12.48
N ARG A 80 15.57 8.32 13.70
CA ARG A 80 14.20 8.17 14.21
C ARG A 80 13.16 8.72 13.24
N GLU A 81 13.37 9.90 12.66
CA GLU A 81 12.40 10.51 11.76
C GLU A 81 12.14 9.62 10.52
N GLY A 82 13.18 9.00 9.97
CA GLY A 82 13.06 8.09 8.82
C GLY A 82 12.42 6.77 9.18
N ALA A 83 12.75 6.22 10.35
CA ALA A 83 12.10 5.01 10.86
C ALA A 83 10.60 5.24 11.12
N GLU A 84 10.19 6.39 11.66
CA GLU A 84 8.78 6.76 11.82
C GLU A 84 8.06 6.90 10.48
N ALA A 85 8.70 7.50 9.48
CA ALA A 85 8.14 7.59 8.13
C ALA A 85 7.93 6.21 7.51
N LEU A 86 8.91 5.29 7.64
CA LEU A 86 8.77 3.92 7.16
C LEU A 86 7.73 3.11 7.95
N ARG A 87 7.59 3.34 9.27
CA ARG A 87 6.52 2.75 10.07
C ARG A 87 5.14 3.20 9.58
N ALA A 88 4.99 4.48 9.25
CA ALA A 88 3.74 4.99 8.69
C ALA A 88 3.42 4.32 7.35
N LEU A 89 4.39 4.26 6.43
CA LEU A 89 4.24 3.63 5.11
C LEU A 89 3.94 2.13 5.22
N ALA A 90 4.62 1.41 6.10
CA ALA A 90 4.43 -0.02 6.35
C ALA A 90 3.09 -0.36 7.04
N GLY A 91 2.30 0.64 7.45
CA GLY A 91 1.01 0.44 8.09
C GLY A 91 0.03 -0.42 7.28
N TRP A 92 0.18 -0.50 5.96
CA TRP A 92 -0.63 -1.38 5.11
C TRP A 92 -0.50 -2.87 5.47
N PHE A 93 0.68 -3.31 5.92
CA PHE A 93 0.87 -4.70 6.36
C PHE A 93 0.12 -5.01 7.66
N GLU A 94 -0.03 -4.01 8.52
CA GLU A 94 -0.82 -4.16 9.74
C GLU A 94 -2.32 -4.09 9.45
N ILE A 95 -2.75 -3.30 8.46
CA ILE A 95 -4.11 -3.38 7.91
C ILE A 95 -4.38 -4.78 7.35
N ALA A 96 -3.47 -5.33 6.55
CA ALA A 96 -3.61 -6.69 6.02
C ALA A 96 -3.69 -7.74 7.14
N ASN A 97 -2.89 -7.60 8.20
CA ASN A 97 -3.02 -8.48 9.38
C ASN A 97 -4.40 -8.37 10.04
N VAL A 98 -4.96 -7.18 10.13
CA VAL A 98 -6.31 -6.98 10.66
C VAL A 98 -7.38 -7.56 9.73
N ASP A 99 -7.21 -7.44 8.41
CA ASP A 99 -8.10 -8.06 7.43
C ASP A 99 -8.13 -9.59 7.59
N GLU A 100 -6.97 -10.24 7.73
CA GLU A 100 -6.88 -11.68 8.03
C GLU A 100 -7.48 -12.02 9.40
N HIS A 101 -7.24 -11.17 10.42
CA HIS A 101 -7.79 -11.38 11.76
C HIS A 101 -9.32 -11.33 11.76
N LEU A 102 -9.92 -10.40 11.01
CA LEU A 102 -11.36 -10.30 10.84
C LEU A 102 -11.95 -11.56 10.18
N ARG A 103 -11.27 -12.13 9.17
CA ARG A 103 -11.66 -13.41 8.57
C ARG A 103 -11.59 -14.55 9.58
N ALA A 104 -10.50 -14.64 10.34
CA ALA A 104 -10.35 -15.64 11.38
C ALA A 104 -11.44 -15.54 12.46
N LEU A 105 -11.79 -14.32 12.88
CA LEU A 105 -12.88 -14.06 13.82
C LEU A 105 -14.27 -14.44 13.26
N ALA A 106 -14.44 -14.41 11.94
CA ALA A 106 -15.63 -14.89 11.24
C ALA A 106 -15.62 -16.42 11.02
N GLY A 107 -14.54 -17.12 11.41
CA GLY A 107 -14.38 -18.56 11.17
C GLY A 107 -13.96 -18.91 9.73
N GLU A 108 -13.55 -17.92 8.94
CA GLU A 108 -13.06 -18.10 7.58
C GLU A 108 -11.56 -18.47 7.57
N PRO A 109 -11.07 -19.17 6.53
CA PRO A 109 -9.64 -19.33 6.30
C PRO A 109 -8.93 -17.98 6.28
N ALA A 110 -7.86 -17.87 7.05
CA ALA A 110 -7.06 -16.66 7.17
C ALA A 110 -5.58 -16.99 7.06
N ASP A 111 -4.84 -16.13 6.38
CA ASP A 111 -3.40 -16.26 6.28
C ASP A 111 -2.70 -15.89 7.60
N PRO A 112 -1.50 -16.43 7.87
CA PRO A 112 -0.70 -15.97 9.00
C PRO A 112 -0.44 -14.46 8.95
N PRO A 113 -0.31 -13.77 10.09
CA PRO A 113 -0.01 -12.35 10.09
C PRO A 113 1.43 -12.08 9.63
N PHE A 114 1.62 -11.01 8.86
CA PHE A 114 2.92 -10.45 8.52
C PHE A 114 3.70 -10.07 9.78
N ARG A 115 4.99 -10.44 9.80
CA ARG A 115 5.91 -10.17 10.92
C ARG A 115 6.52 -8.76 10.82
N LEU A 116 5.75 -7.76 11.26
CA LEU A 116 6.09 -6.34 11.23
C LEU A 116 7.38 -5.97 12.00
N GLY A 117 7.67 -6.66 13.11
CA GLY A 117 8.81 -6.31 13.98
C GLY A 117 8.67 -4.88 14.54
N HIS A 118 9.73 -4.09 14.47
CA HIS A 118 9.74 -2.70 14.98
C HIS A 118 8.86 -1.73 14.16
N LEU A 119 8.36 -2.16 12.99
CA LEU A 119 7.41 -1.43 12.17
C LEU A 119 5.95 -1.63 12.60
N ALA A 120 5.68 -2.46 13.61
CA ALA A 120 4.33 -2.60 14.15
C ALA A 120 3.88 -1.29 14.83
N THR A 121 2.61 -0.94 14.67
CA THR A 121 1.98 0.17 15.41
C THR A 121 1.37 -0.34 16.72
N ALA A 122 0.48 -1.31 16.62
CA ALA A 122 -0.35 -1.84 17.70
C ALA A 122 -0.65 -3.34 17.57
N TRP A 123 -0.11 -4.01 16.54
CA TRP A 123 -0.46 -5.38 16.17
C TRP A 123 -0.54 -6.38 17.33
N PRO A 124 0.41 -6.45 18.29
CA PRO A 124 0.31 -7.40 19.40
C PRO A 124 -0.97 -7.24 20.24
N GLN A 125 -1.44 -5.99 20.41
CA GLN A 125 -2.66 -5.69 21.16
C GLN A 125 -3.91 -6.00 20.32
N LEU A 126 -3.87 -5.71 19.02
CA LEU A 126 -4.98 -5.99 18.10
C LEU A 126 -5.21 -7.49 17.91
N ALA A 127 -4.12 -8.27 17.79
CA ALA A 127 -4.16 -9.72 17.63
C ALA A 127 -4.76 -10.45 18.84
N ALA A 128 -4.78 -9.82 20.02
CA ALA A 128 -5.36 -10.39 21.23
C ALA A 128 -6.89 -10.25 21.28
N ALA A 129 -7.50 -9.47 20.38
CA ALA A 129 -8.95 -9.31 20.33
C ALA A 129 -9.62 -10.60 19.84
N THR A 130 -10.65 -11.07 20.54
CA THR A 130 -11.40 -12.29 20.21
C THR A 130 -12.76 -12.00 19.56
N SER A 131 -13.04 -10.74 19.25
CA SER A 131 -14.25 -10.33 18.51
C SER A 131 -14.05 -8.99 17.80
N PRO A 132 -14.85 -8.67 16.76
CA PRO A 132 -14.78 -7.37 16.08
C PRO A 132 -15.00 -6.17 17.01
N SER A 133 -15.88 -6.30 18.01
CA SER A 133 -16.10 -5.23 19.01
C SER A 133 -14.88 -5.01 19.91
N GLN A 134 -14.20 -6.08 20.34
CA GLN A 134 -12.95 -5.96 21.10
C GLN A 134 -11.84 -5.38 20.22
N LEU A 135 -11.77 -5.76 18.95
CA LEU A 135 -10.81 -5.22 17.99
C LEU A 135 -11.02 -3.71 17.81
N ARG A 136 -12.27 -3.26 17.63
CA ARG A 136 -12.60 -1.83 17.61
C ARG A 136 -12.14 -1.12 18.89
N ALA A 137 -12.42 -1.69 20.06
CA ALA A 137 -12.00 -1.12 21.34
C ALA A 137 -10.48 -0.97 21.44
N ALA A 138 -9.72 -1.98 20.99
CA ALA A 138 -8.27 -1.92 20.92
C ALA A 138 -7.77 -0.87 19.91
N LEU A 139 -8.38 -0.77 18.73
CA LEU A 139 -8.07 0.25 17.73
C LEU A 139 -8.27 1.67 18.28
N LYS A 140 -9.39 1.90 18.98
CA LYS A 140 -9.77 3.20 19.56
C LYS A 140 -8.71 3.80 20.48
N VAL A 141 -8.03 2.97 21.27
CA VAL A 141 -6.97 3.41 22.19
C VAL A 141 -5.57 3.36 21.60
N SER A 142 -5.44 2.88 20.36
CA SER A 142 -4.16 2.78 19.64
C SER A 142 -3.92 4.01 18.74
N PRO A 143 -2.72 4.16 18.16
CA PRO A 143 -2.46 5.20 17.16
C PRO A 143 -3.27 5.06 15.85
N TRP A 144 -4.05 3.98 15.67
CA TRP A 144 -5.01 3.84 14.58
C TRP A 144 -6.30 4.65 14.83
N HIS A 145 -6.62 4.92 16.09
CA HIS A 145 -7.85 5.57 16.56
C HIS A 145 -9.13 4.79 16.20
N ASP A 146 -10.30 5.32 16.57
CA ASP A 146 -11.60 4.65 16.36
C ASP A 146 -11.93 4.55 14.86
N PRO A 147 -12.19 3.35 14.31
CA PRO A 147 -12.64 3.21 12.93
C PRO A 147 -14.10 3.69 12.71
N GLY A 148 -14.88 3.85 13.79
CA GLY A 148 -16.26 4.35 13.75
C GLY A 148 -17.33 3.26 13.97
N GLY A 149 -17.02 2.02 13.58
CA GLY A 149 -17.89 0.85 13.71
C GLY A 149 -17.12 -0.41 14.07
N ALA A 150 -17.84 -1.45 14.51
CA ALA A 150 -17.27 -2.79 14.74
C ALA A 150 -17.53 -3.74 13.56
N ASP A 151 -18.25 -3.28 12.54
CA ASP A 151 -18.41 -4.01 11.29
C ASP A 151 -17.05 -4.13 10.57
N PRO A 152 -16.72 -5.29 9.95
CA PRO A 152 -15.48 -5.46 9.22
C PRO A 152 -15.22 -4.37 8.18
N CYS A 153 -16.24 -3.92 7.45
CA CYS A 153 -16.10 -2.86 6.45
C CYS A 153 -15.75 -1.52 7.11
N ASP A 154 -16.43 -1.16 8.21
CA ASP A 154 -16.11 0.06 8.97
C ASP A 154 -14.67 0.04 9.49
N ILE A 155 -14.20 -1.09 10.01
CA ILE A 155 -12.82 -1.27 10.47
C ILE A 155 -11.84 -1.09 9.31
N GLN A 156 -12.11 -1.75 8.19
CA GLN A 156 -11.27 -1.71 6.98
C GLN A 156 -11.12 -0.31 6.41
N VAL A 157 -12.22 0.41 6.24
CA VAL A 157 -12.24 1.76 5.68
C VAL A 157 -11.64 2.76 6.68
N GLY A 158 -12.03 2.66 7.96
CA GLY A 158 -11.52 3.50 9.02
C GLY A 158 -9.99 3.40 9.18
N MET A 159 -9.43 2.19 9.15
CA MET A 159 -7.99 1.99 9.22
C MET A 159 -7.25 2.51 7.99
N ARG A 160 -7.79 2.33 6.77
CA ARG A 160 -7.16 2.85 5.54
C ARG A 160 -7.15 4.38 5.51
N LEU A 161 -8.20 5.05 6.00
CA LEU A 161 -8.22 6.51 6.17
C LEU A 161 -7.26 6.97 7.27
N ALA A 162 -7.18 6.26 8.40
CA ALA A 162 -6.22 6.55 9.45
C ALA A 162 -4.77 6.39 8.97
N TRP A 163 -4.48 5.37 8.16
CA TRP A 163 -3.20 5.21 7.49
C TRP A 163 -2.87 6.39 6.59
N ALA A 164 -3.81 6.82 5.74
CA ALA A 164 -3.60 7.97 4.85
C ALA A 164 -3.27 9.25 5.63
N GLU A 165 -3.98 9.52 6.73
CA GLU A 165 -3.70 10.64 7.63
C GLU A 165 -2.32 10.53 8.31
N ARG A 166 -1.95 9.32 8.74
CA ARG A 166 -0.65 9.06 9.35
C ARG A 166 0.50 9.20 8.36
N VAL A 167 0.36 8.72 7.12
CA VAL A 167 1.36 8.92 6.07
C VAL A 167 1.48 10.41 5.73
N ALA A 168 0.35 11.11 5.57
CA ALA A 168 0.36 12.54 5.27
C ALA A 168 1.05 13.40 6.34
N SER A 169 1.02 12.97 7.60
CA SER A 169 1.66 13.66 8.72
C SER A 169 3.11 13.22 8.97
N ARG A 170 3.42 11.93 8.87
CA ARG A 170 4.73 11.36 9.23
C ARG A 170 5.71 11.24 8.06
N ALA A 171 5.20 11.26 6.83
CA ALA A 171 6.00 11.26 5.61
C ALA A 171 5.50 12.36 4.66
N PRO A 172 5.82 13.64 4.92
CA PRO A 172 5.31 14.76 4.12
C PRO A 172 5.56 14.62 2.60
N ALA A 173 6.68 14.00 2.22
CA ALA A 173 7.00 13.69 0.83
C ALA A 173 5.98 12.75 0.15
N ALA A 174 5.32 11.87 0.93
CA ALA A 174 4.28 10.94 0.47
C ALA A 174 2.86 11.47 0.69
N ALA A 175 2.69 12.69 1.23
CA ALA A 175 1.38 13.19 1.66
C ALA A 175 0.40 13.42 0.50
N GLY A 176 0.91 13.68 -0.72
CA GLY A 176 0.09 13.74 -1.93
C GLY A 176 -0.46 12.36 -2.31
N TRP A 177 0.38 11.32 -2.22
CA TRP A 177 0.00 9.94 -2.52
C TRP A 177 -1.06 9.42 -1.55
N ALA A 178 -0.87 9.71 -0.25
CA ALA A 178 -1.80 9.30 0.79
C ALA A 178 -3.19 9.94 0.63
N ARG A 179 -3.25 11.23 0.30
CA ARG A 179 -4.52 11.91 0.00
C ARG A 179 -5.18 11.36 -1.27
N ALA A 180 -4.40 11.07 -2.31
CA ALA A 180 -4.92 10.42 -3.51
C ALA A 180 -5.48 9.02 -3.23
N ALA A 181 -4.81 8.22 -2.39
CA ALA A 181 -5.32 6.93 -1.94
C ALA A 181 -6.64 7.07 -1.16
N ALA A 182 -6.75 8.07 -0.29
CA ALA A 182 -7.99 8.38 0.42
C ALA A 182 -9.11 8.78 -0.56
N ALA A 183 -8.80 9.55 -1.61
CA ALA A 183 -9.79 9.91 -2.63
C ALA A 183 -10.29 8.69 -3.42
N LEU A 184 -9.39 7.76 -3.79
CA LEU A 184 -9.76 6.49 -4.43
C LEU A 184 -10.62 5.61 -3.51
N LEU A 185 -10.30 5.57 -2.22
CA LEU A 185 -11.10 4.84 -1.24
C LEU A 185 -12.51 5.45 -1.10
N VAL A 186 -12.62 6.77 -0.97
CA VAL A 186 -13.93 7.44 -0.93
C VAL A 186 -14.72 7.21 -2.21
N ALA A 187 -14.06 7.27 -3.37
CA ALA A 187 -14.67 6.99 -4.66
C ALA A 187 -15.30 5.58 -4.72
N ARG A 188 -14.60 4.59 -4.15
CA ARG A 188 -15.06 3.18 -4.08
C ARG A 188 -16.19 2.97 -3.06
N GLU A 189 -16.04 3.50 -1.85
CA GLU A 189 -16.96 3.19 -0.74
C GLU A 189 -18.21 4.07 -0.70
N GLY A 190 -18.12 5.30 -1.24
CA GLY A 190 -19.23 6.23 -1.30
C GLY A 190 -19.93 6.18 -2.67
N PRO A 191 -19.55 7.04 -3.64
CA PRO A 191 -20.27 7.19 -4.91
C PRO A 191 -20.43 5.91 -5.73
N ALA A 192 -19.44 5.01 -5.72
CA ALA A 192 -19.50 3.78 -6.51
C ALA A 192 -20.36 2.68 -5.88
N SER A 193 -20.33 2.56 -4.54
CA SER A 193 -21.06 1.51 -3.80
C SER A 193 -22.42 1.99 -3.25
N GLY A 194 -22.73 3.29 -3.36
CA GLY A 194 -23.92 3.91 -2.75
C GLY A 194 -23.89 3.93 -1.21
N GLY A 195 -22.72 3.66 -0.61
CA GLY A 195 -22.53 3.53 0.82
C GLY A 195 -22.43 4.87 1.54
N ARG A 196 -22.63 4.85 2.86
CA ARG A 196 -22.34 5.98 3.75
C ARG A 196 -21.20 5.62 4.68
N LEU A 197 -20.19 6.49 4.74
CA LEU A 197 -19.07 6.33 5.66
C LEU A 197 -19.51 6.56 7.10
N ALA A 198 -18.95 5.80 8.04
CA ALA A 198 -19.09 6.07 9.47
C ALA A 198 -18.67 7.52 9.83
N ALA A 199 -19.19 8.07 10.93
CA ALA A 199 -18.94 9.47 11.31
C ALA A 199 -17.44 9.79 11.47
N ASP A 200 -16.67 8.90 12.12
CA ASP A 200 -15.22 9.06 12.31
C ASP A 200 -14.43 8.93 11.00
N ALA A 201 -14.90 8.09 10.07
CA ALA A 201 -14.34 7.99 8.73
C ALA A 201 -14.62 9.29 7.94
N THR A 202 -15.85 9.80 8.00
CA THR A 202 -16.24 11.08 7.40
C THR A 202 -15.38 12.24 7.95
N ALA A 203 -15.16 12.31 9.26
CA ALA A 203 -14.31 13.33 9.87
C ALA A 203 -12.86 13.28 9.35
N ARG A 204 -12.30 12.09 9.11
CA ARG A 204 -10.99 11.93 8.47
C ARG A 204 -10.99 12.38 7.01
N VAL A 205 -12.03 12.04 6.25
CA VAL A 205 -12.19 12.51 4.87
C VAL A 205 -12.22 14.04 4.81
N VAL A 206 -12.95 14.69 5.72
CA VAL A 206 -12.96 16.16 5.82
C VAL A 206 -11.56 16.73 6.07
N ARG A 207 -10.76 16.13 6.95
CA ARG A 207 -9.38 16.60 7.21
C ARG A 207 -8.43 16.35 6.04
N LEU A 208 -8.61 15.26 5.31
CA LEU A 208 -7.73 14.87 4.21
C LEU A 208 -8.06 15.57 2.88
N LEU A 209 -9.34 15.65 2.55
CA LEU A 209 -9.87 16.03 1.23
C LEU A 209 -10.82 17.24 1.28
N GLY A 210 -11.28 17.64 2.47
CA GLY A 210 -12.20 18.75 2.65
C GLY A 210 -13.68 18.35 2.72
N PRO A 211 -14.55 19.26 3.21
CA PRO A 211 -15.96 18.98 3.45
C PRO A 211 -16.80 18.81 2.18
N ALA A 212 -16.36 19.34 1.05
CA ALA A 212 -17.03 19.12 -0.23
C ALA A 212 -16.85 17.67 -0.70
N ALA A 213 -15.62 17.14 -0.63
CA ALA A 213 -15.32 15.76 -1.01
C ALA A 213 -16.08 14.74 -0.14
N ALA A 214 -16.22 15.00 1.16
CA ALA A 214 -16.98 14.15 2.08
C ALA A 214 -18.48 14.07 1.79
N ARG A 215 -19.03 15.03 1.02
CA ARG A 215 -20.46 15.12 0.68
C ARG A 215 -20.77 14.76 -0.78
N ALA A 216 -19.75 14.45 -1.57
CA ALA A 216 -19.93 14.12 -2.98
C ALA A 216 -20.77 12.84 -3.14
N GLY A 217 -21.83 12.92 -3.93
CA GLY A 217 -22.73 11.80 -4.22
C GLY A 217 -22.37 11.03 -5.49
N SER A 218 -21.51 11.58 -6.33
CA SER A 218 -21.07 10.98 -7.60
C SER A 218 -19.55 11.08 -7.80
N LEU A 219 -18.98 10.27 -8.70
CA LEU A 219 -17.56 10.35 -9.06
C LEU A 219 -17.16 11.71 -9.67
N PRO A 220 -17.94 12.30 -10.61
CA PRO A 220 -17.65 13.63 -11.11
C PRO A 220 -17.70 14.72 -10.03
N GLU A 221 -18.70 14.67 -9.14
CA GLU A 221 -18.75 15.58 -7.99
C GLU A 221 -17.52 15.44 -7.11
N LEU A 222 -17.10 14.22 -6.79
CA LEU A 222 -15.91 13.97 -6.00
C LEU A 222 -14.65 14.53 -6.68
N ALA A 223 -14.48 14.30 -7.99
CA ALA A 223 -13.34 14.81 -8.76
C ALA A 223 -13.25 16.35 -8.74
N THR A 224 -14.39 17.05 -8.78
CA THR A 224 -14.42 18.52 -8.66
C THR A 224 -14.13 18.99 -7.23
N ALA A 225 -14.59 18.24 -6.23
CA ALA A 225 -14.57 18.62 -4.82
C ALA A 225 -13.25 18.34 -4.08
N VAL A 226 -12.43 17.40 -4.56
CA VAL A 226 -11.12 17.12 -3.96
C VAL A 226 -10.13 18.27 -4.17
N PRO A 227 -9.08 18.40 -3.33
CA PRO A 227 -8.06 19.43 -3.50
C PRO A 227 -7.37 19.31 -4.87
N SER A 228 -6.99 20.44 -5.47
CA SER A 228 -6.39 20.47 -6.81
C SER A 228 -5.16 19.57 -6.98
N ARG A 229 -4.35 19.42 -5.91
CA ARG A 229 -3.17 18.55 -5.88
C ARG A 229 -3.50 17.05 -5.89
N VAL A 230 -4.76 16.68 -5.68
CA VAL A 230 -5.26 15.30 -5.64
C VAL A 230 -6.10 14.96 -6.87
N ARG A 231 -6.72 15.97 -7.50
CA ARG A 231 -7.65 15.84 -8.63
C ARG A 231 -7.16 14.91 -9.75
N TRP A 232 -5.86 14.94 -10.05
CA TRP A 232 -5.23 14.10 -11.08
C TRP A 232 -5.55 12.60 -10.97
N VAL A 233 -5.82 12.09 -9.76
CA VAL A 233 -6.13 10.67 -9.57
C VAL A 233 -7.54 10.33 -10.02
N LEU A 234 -8.46 11.30 -10.00
CA LEU A 234 -9.86 11.15 -10.39
C LEU A 234 -10.18 11.72 -11.77
N ASP A 235 -9.19 12.28 -12.49
CA ASP A 235 -9.43 12.88 -13.80
C ASP A 235 -9.98 11.84 -14.79
N GLY A 236 -11.12 12.18 -15.41
CA GLY A 236 -11.79 11.36 -16.42
C GLY A 236 -12.55 10.15 -15.86
N LEU A 237 -12.86 10.13 -14.56
CA LEU A 237 -13.66 9.06 -13.96
C LEU A 237 -15.15 9.41 -13.96
N ASP A 238 -15.89 8.75 -14.83
CA ASP A 238 -17.35 8.87 -14.88
C ASP A 238 -18.05 7.66 -14.25
N ARG A 239 -17.45 6.46 -14.31
CA ARG A 239 -18.07 5.22 -13.84
C ARG A 239 -17.19 4.47 -12.84
N PRO A 240 -17.80 3.70 -11.91
CA PRO A 240 -17.06 2.82 -11.00
C PRO A 240 -16.13 1.84 -11.70
N ALA A 241 -16.50 1.38 -12.90
CA ALA A 241 -15.70 0.49 -13.72
C ALA A 241 -14.35 1.11 -14.16
N ASP A 242 -14.18 2.43 -14.06
CA ASP A 242 -12.95 3.12 -14.45
C ASP A 242 -11.96 3.28 -13.27
N LEU A 243 -12.37 2.91 -12.03
CA LEU A 243 -11.55 3.07 -10.81
C LEU A 243 -10.23 2.29 -10.85
N TRP A 244 -10.16 1.17 -11.58
CA TRP A 244 -8.91 0.43 -11.71
C TRP A 244 -7.84 1.25 -12.47
N ALA A 245 -8.24 2.03 -13.48
CA ALA A 245 -7.33 2.88 -14.25
C ALA A 245 -6.81 4.05 -13.39
N ALA A 246 -7.65 4.55 -12.48
CA ALA A 246 -7.27 5.53 -11.49
C ALA A 246 -6.22 4.99 -10.51
N GLU A 247 -6.39 3.75 -10.05
CA GLU A 247 -5.43 3.06 -9.18
C GLU A 247 -4.09 2.81 -9.89
N VAL A 248 -4.12 2.38 -11.15
CA VAL A 248 -2.92 2.26 -11.99
C VAL A 248 -2.18 3.60 -12.10
N ARG A 249 -2.91 4.68 -12.39
CA ARG A 249 -2.34 6.03 -12.47
C ARG A 249 -1.69 6.45 -11.16
N TRP A 250 -2.32 6.09 -10.04
CA TRP A 250 -1.80 6.34 -8.71
C TRP A 250 -0.46 5.62 -8.47
N TRP A 251 -0.38 4.33 -8.78
CA TRP A 251 0.86 3.55 -8.69
C TRP A 251 1.97 4.08 -9.59
N ARG A 252 1.66 4.41 -10.86
CA ARG A 252 2.63 5.00 -11.80
C ARG A 252 3.20 6.30 -11.27
N ARG A 253 2.36 7.16 -10.68
CA ARG A 253 2.83 8.42 -10.08
C ARG A 253 3.70 8.20 -8.84
N ILE A 254 3.33 7.26 -7.97
CA ILE A 254 4.16 6.86 -6.81
C ILE A 254 5.54 6.41 -7.28
N ALA A 255 5.60 5.57 -8.31
CA ALA A 255 6.86 5.09 -8.86
C ALA A 255 7.71 6.24 -9.45
N ALA A 256 7.11 7.09 -10.28
CA ALA A 256 7.80 8.21 -10.92
C ALA A 256 8.33 9.23 -9.90
N GLU A 257 7.51 9.63 -8.93
CA GLU A 257 7.91 10.58 -7.89
C GLU A 257 8.92 9.94 -6.91
N GLY A 258 8.78 8.65 -6.60
CA GLY A 258 9.77 7.90 -5.80
C GLY A 258 11.14 7.81 -6.47
N ALA A 259 11.18 7.58 -7.79
CA ALA A 259 12.41 7.63 -8.57
C ALA A 259 13.03 9.03 -8.57
N ALA A 260 12.22 10.07 -8.74
CA ALA A 260 12.69 11.45 -8.68
C ALA A 260 13.28 11.80 -7.30
N MET A 261 12.67 11.32 -6.20
CA MET A 261 13.21 11.52 -4.84
C MET A 261 14.58 10.88 -4.65
N LEU A 262 14.81 9.69 -5.22
CA LEU A 262 16.12 9.03 -5.17
C LEU A 262 17.16 9.69 -6.07
N GLY A 263 16.74 10.25 -7.21
CA GLY A 263 17.62 10.88 -8.20
C GLY A 263 18.08 12.30 -7.84
N ARG A 264 17.35 13.03 -6.97
CA ARG A 264 17.62 14.46 -6.68
C ARG A 264 18.94 14.76 -5.95
N GLY A 265 19.72 13.75 -5.56
CA GLY A 265 20.92 13.93 -4.73
C GLY A 265 20.57 14.44 -3.33
N GLY A 266 21.36 14.07 -2.32
CA GLY A 266 21.12 14.48 -0.92
C GLY A 266 21.21 13.34 0.08
N PHE A 267 20.91 13.64 1.34
CA PHE A 267 20.92 12.69 2.46
C PHE A 267 19.78 13.04 3.43
N GLY A 268 18.56 12.60 3.11
CA GLY A 268 17.35 13.00 3.82
C GLY A 268 16.22 11.96 3.77
N PRO A 269 15.13 12.20 4.52
CA PRO A 269 13.99 11.28 4.63
C PRO A 269 13.33 10.96 3.27
N GLU A 270 13.40 11.87 2.30
CA GLU A 270 12.84 11.73 0.97
C GLU A 270 13.41 10.51 0.22
N GLN A 271 14.69 10.18 0.44
CA GLN A 271 15.31 9.03 -0.23
C GLN A 271 14.80 7.71 0.34
N ALA A 272 14.58 7.64 1.65
CA ALA A 272 13.98 6.47 2.28
C ALA A 272 12.52 6.28 1.82
N VAL A 273 11.75 7.37 1.77
CA VAL A 273 10.37 7.37 1.26
C VAL A 273 10.34 6.97 -0.22
N GLY A 274 11.24 7.52 -1.05
CA GLY A 274 11.35 7.18 -2.46
C GLY A 274 11.73 5.73 -2.70
N ALA A 275 12.68 5.19 -1.93
CA ALA A 275 13.01 3.76 -2.00
C ALA A 275 11.83 2.87 -1.58
N ALA A 276 11.12 3.21 -0.50
CA ALA A 276 9.93 2.47 -0.09
C ALA A 276 8.83 2.48 -1.17
N ALA A 277 8.59 3.64 -1.80
CA ALA A 277 7.66 3.78 -2.92
C ALA A 277 8.05 2.90 -4.12
N LEU A 278 9.32 2.91 -4.50
CA LEU A 278 9.84 2.11 -5.60
C LEU A 278 9.78 0.61 -5.33
N LEU A 279 10.09 0.18 -4.11
CA LEU A 279 10.00 -1.23 -3.70
C LEU A 279 8.54 -1.70 -3.67
N ALA A 280 7.61 -0.85 -3.20
CA ALA A 280 6.19 -1.16 -3.21
C ALA A 280 5.61 -1.25 -4.63
N ALA A 281 6.02 -0.34 -5.52
CA ALA A 281 5.63 -0.38 -6.93
C ALA A 281 6.19 -1.64 -7.64
N ASP A 282 7.44 -2.02 -7.37
CA ASP A 282 8.03 -3.26 -7.89
C ASP A 282 7.26 -4.51 -7.42
N ALA A 283 6.96 -4.60 -6.12
CA ALA A 283 6.12 -5.68 -5.59
C ALA A 283 4.74 -5.74 -6.25
N ARG A 284 4.10 -4.58 -6.50
CA ARG A 284 2.80 -4.49 -7.20
C ARG A 284 2.89 -4.99 -8.65
N LEU A 285 3.94 -4.62 -9.37
CA LEU A 285 4.18 -5.03 -10.76
C LEU A 285 4.48 -6.53 -10.85
N VAL A 286 5.29 -7.06 -9.94
CA VAL A 286 5.57 -8.51 -9.86
C VAL A 286 4.28 -9.30 -9.64
N ARG A 287 3.41 -8.86 -8.72
CA ARG A 287 2.10 -9.50 -8.51
C ARG A 287 1.23 -9.45 -9.76
N ALA A 288 1.14 -8.30 -10.43
CA ALA A 288 0.40 -8.17 -11.68
C ALA A 288 0.94 -9.09 -12.78
N ALA A 289 2.27 -9.23 -12.89
CA ALA A 289 2.91 -10.15 -13.83
C ALA A 289 2.63 -11.62 -13.51
N LEU A 290 2.65 -12.01 -12.22
CA LEU A 290 2.28 -13.36 -11.79
C LEU A 290 0.83 -13.69 -12.14
N GLU A 291 -0.10 -12.76 -11.91
CA GLU A 291 -1.50 -12.94 -12.30
C GLU A 291 -1.68 -13.04 -13.82
N ALA A 292 -0.93 -12.26 -14.61
CA ALA A 292 -0.96 -12.36 -16.06
C ALA A 292 -0.44 -13.72 -16.55
N ALA A 293 0.66 -14.20 -15.99
CA ALA A 293 1.22 -15.52 -16.27
C ALA A 293 0.26 -16.65 -15.85
N ALA A 294 -0.43 -16.50 -14.72
CA ALA A 294 -1.46 -17.43 -14.27
C ALA A 294 -2.65 -17.52 -15.24
N ARG A 295 -2.91 -16.47 -16.02
CA ARG A 295 -3.92 -16.41 -17.08
C ARG A 295 -3.36 -16.78 -18.47
N GLY A 296 -2.19 -17.41 -18.53
CA GLY A 296 -1.56 -17.88 -19.77
C GLY A 296 -0.74 -16.81 -20.51
N GLY A 297 -0.31 -15.75 -19.82
CA GLY A 297 0.60 -14.75 -20.39
C GLY A 297 -0.08 -13.64 -21.17
N THR A 298 -1.34 -13.31 -20.84
CA THR A 298 -2.09 -12.24 -21.51
C THR A 298 -1.50 -10.86 -21.21
N ARG A 299 -0.86 -10.25 -22.22
CA ARG A 299 -0.13 -8.98 -22.07
C ARG A 299 -1.01 -7.75 -21.94
N GLU A 300 -2.18 -7.74 -22.57
CA GLU A 300 -3.04 -6.54 -22.67
C GLU A 300 -3.43 -5.95 -21.31
N ALA A 301 -3.80 -6.82 -20.35
CA ALA A 301 -4.14 -6.39 -18.99
C ALA A 301 -2.89 -5.99 -18.17
N PHE A 302 -1.73 -6.60 -18.46
CA PHE A 302 -0.47 -6.27 -17.79
C PHE A 302 0.13 -4.95 -18.30
N ASP A 303 0.10 -4.71 -19.61
CA ASP A 303 0.61 -3.49 -20.25
C ASP A 303 -0.17 -2.24 -19.79
N ALA A 304 -1.43 -2.42 -19.42
CA ALA A 304 -2.21 -1.35 -18.80
C ALA A 304 -1.65 -0.94 -17.42
N VAL A 305 -0.96 -1.84 -16.71
CA VAL A 305 -0.42 -1.64 -15.35
C VAL A 305 1.08 -1.28 -15.35
N ALA A 306 1.86 -1.84 -16.29
CA ALA A 306 3.31 -1.65 -16.44
C ALA A 306 3.69 -0.24 -16.93
#